data_AF-A0A0G1VZA1-F1
#
_entry.id   AF-A0A0G1VZA1-F1
#
_cell.length_a   1.000
_cell.length_b   1.000
_cell.length_c   1.000
_cell.angle_alpha   90.00
_cell.angle_beta   90.00
_cell.angle_gamma   90.00
#
_symmetry.space_group_name_H-M   'P 1'
#
loop_
_entity.id
_entity.type
_entity.pdbx_description
1 polymer ?
#
loop_
_entity_poly.entity_id
_entity_poly.type
_entity_poly.pdbx_seq_one_letter_code
_entity_poly.pdbx_strand_id
1 'polypeptide(L)'
;MELTTTALFLFSTFYGGVPSDVKNSERAALPAASSAVAHVVDQPLTLEEYIRDYFRDTPVMAEIAKCESRFRHLGKNGKVLRGELTAEDTGVMQINTFFHEDTATVLGLDLHTLDGNLAYAKWLYKKEGTAPWYSSAKCWQKSDVLAKAIIKTTSN
;
A
#
# COMPACT_ATOMS: atom_id res chain seq x y z
N MET A 1 -10.81 49.28 19.80
CA MET A 1 -9.43 49.22 20.35
C MET A 1 -9.43 47.97 21.21
N GLU A 2 -9.03 46.81 20.66
CA GLU A 2 -7.65 46.26 20.75
C GLU A 2 -7.22 46.23 22.23
N LEU A 3 -6.94 45.08 22.84
CA LEU A 3 -5.73 44.34 22.58
C LEU A 3 -5.84 42.83 22.87
N THR A 4 -5.42 42.10 21.85
CA THR A 4 -4.84 40.76 21.81
C THR A 4 -3.97 40.39 23.02
N THR A 5 -4.18 39.19 23.57
CA THR A 5 -3.24 38.57 24.53
C THR A 5 -2.55 37.39 23.86
N THR A 6 -1.36 37.65 23.32
CA THR A 6 -0.47 36.66 22.72
C THR A 6 0.25 35.88 23.83
N ALA A 7 0.03 34.57 23.90
CA ALA A 7 0.80 33.68 24.77
C ALA A 7 2.19 33.42 24.15
N LEU A 8 3.23 33.88 24.84
CA LEU A 8 4.63 33.70 24.44
C LEU A 8 5.15 32.35 24.97
N PHE A 9 5.37 31.38 24.08
CA PHE A 9 6.04 30.12 24.43
C PHE A 9 7.56 30.30 24.42
N LEU A 10 8.18 30.21 25.59
CA LEU A 10 9.63 30.22 25.76
C LEU A 10 10.20 28.84 25.42
N PHE A 11 10.94 28.74 24.32
CA PHE A 11 11.80 27.59 24.02
C PHE A 11 13.11 27.71 24.81
N SER A 12 13.25 26.94 25.88
CA SER A 12 14.53 26.75 26.57
C SER A 12 15.44 25.87 25.71
N THR A 13 16.56 26.44 25.29
CA THR A 13 17.64 25.74 24.59
C THR A 13 18.39 24.85 25.58
N PHE A 14 18.35 23.53 25.38
CA PHE A 14 19.25 22.62 26.08
C PHE A 14 20.63 22.67 25.41
N TYR A 15 21.52 23.49 25.97
CA TYR A 15 22.95 23.41 25.70
C TYR A 15 23.53 22.28 26.59
N GLY A 16 23.51 21.06 26.08
CA GLY A 16 24.10 19.88 26.73
C GLY A 16 25.54 19.68 26.28
N GLY A 17 26.50 20.08 27.12
CA GLY A 17 27.91 19.74 26.95
C GLY A 17 28.14 18.22 27.06
N VAL A 18 29.02 17.70 26.21
CA VAL A 18 29.44 16.29 26.23
C VAL A 18 30.52 16.11 27.28
N PRO A 19 30.34 15.27 28.33
CA PRO A 19 31.44 14.80 29.13
C PRO A 19 32.13 13.64 28.41
N SER A 20 33.37 13.88 27.96
CA SER A 20 34.28 12.86 27.46
C SER A 20 34.85 12.08 28.64
N ASP A 21 34.26 10.94 29.01
CA ASP A 21 34.95 9.84 29.68
C ASP A 21 33.98 8.68 29.96
N VAL A 22 33.93 7.70 29.05
CA VAL A 22 33.57 6.32 29.42
C VAL A 22 34.51 5.37 28.69
N LYS A 23 35.42 4.81 29.48
CA LYS A 23 36.35 3.75 29.12
C LYS A 23 35.61 2.46 28.76
N ASN A 24 36.19 1.72 27.82
CA ASN A 24 35.91 0.32 27.46
C ASN A 24 35.02 -0.44 28.46
N SER A 25 33.77 -0.69 28.06
CA SER A 25 32.98 -1.80 28.59
C SER A 25 32.91 -2.87 27.50
N GLU A 26 33.21 -4.09 27.91
CA GLU A 26 33.33 -5.28 27.09
C GLU A 26 32.17 -5.44 26.11
N ARG A 27 32.52 -5.64 24.84
CA ARG A 27 31.59 -6.03 23.79
C ARG A 27 31.18 -7.48 24.07
N ALA A 28 30.17 -7.66 24.91
CA ALA A 28 29.44 -8.92 25.00
C ALA A 28 29.03 -9.29 23.57
N ALA A 29 29.57 -10.40 23.07
CA ALA A 29 29.28 -10.88 21.74
C ALA A 29 27.77 -11.09 21.62
N LEU A 30 27.12 -10.26 20.79
CA LEU A 30 25.75 -10.49 20.36
C LEU A 30 25.71 -11.92 19.78
N PRO A 31 24.77 -12.78 20.22
CA PRO A 31 24.62 -14.09 19.60
C PRO A 31 24.39 -13.88 18.11
N ALA A 32 25.12 -14.66 17.30
CA ALA A 32 25.04 -14.62 15.85
C ALA A 32 23.57 -14.61 15.42
N ALA A 33 23.14 -13.48 14.84
CA ALA A 33 21.80 -13.34 14.31
C ALA A 33 21.54 -14.51 13.36
N SER A 34 20.50 -15.26 13.67
CA SER A 34 20.07 -16.46 12.96
C SER A 34 20.13 -16.25 11.44
N SER A 35 20.80 -17.19 10.75
CA SER A 35 20.94 -17.26 9.29
C SER A 35 19.63 -17.09 8.52
N ALA A 36 18.48 -17.29 9.15
CA ALA A 36 17.16 -17.05 8.56
C ALA A 36 16.87 -15.57 8.25
N VAL A 37 17.45 -14.62 8.98
CA VAL A 37 17.19 -13.18 8.77
C VAL A 37 17.98 -12.62 7.59
N ALA A 38 19.18 -13.13 7.34
CA ALA A 38 20.05 -12.67 6.25
C ALA A 38 19.53 -13.08 4.86
N HIS A 39 18.80 -14.20 4.76
CA HIS A 39 18.36 -14.72 3.46
C HIS A 39 17.13 -13.99 2.88
N VAL A 40 16.34 -13.30 3.72
CA VAL A 40 15.16 -12.53 3.31
C VAL A 40 15.55 -11.21 2.64
N VAL A 41 16.73 -10.67 2.94
CA VAL A 41 17.20 -9.37 2.40
C VAL A 41 17.71 -9.48 0.97
N ASP A 42 17.95 -10.69 0.46
CA ASP A 42 18.61 -10.94 -0.83
C ASP A 42 17.63 -11.06 -2.02
N GLN A 43 16.32 -11.12 -1.78
CA GLN A 43 15.32 -11.20 -2.86
C GLN A 43 14.38 -9.99 -2.79
N PRO A 44 14.51 -9.00 -3.71
CA PRO A 44 13.62 -7.86 -3.71
C PRO A 44 12.19 -8.32 -4.05
N LEU A 45 11.23 -8.02 -3.17
CA LEU A 45 9.82 -8.30 -3.40
C LEU A 45 9.33 -7.52 -4.62
N THR A 46 8.76 -8.22 -5.60
CA THR A 46 8.11 -7.57 -6.73
C THR A 46 6.77 -6.96 -6.31
N LEU A 47 6.32 -5.94 -7.05
CA LEU A 47 5.01 -5.33 -6.76
C LEU A 47 3.85 -6.33 -6.97
N GLU A 48 3.99 -7.28 -7.89
CA GLU A 48 3.02 -8.38 -8.04
C GLU A 48 2.95 -9.24 -6.78
N GLU A 49 4.09 -9.71 -6.26
CA GLU A 49 4.13 -10.54 -5.05
C GLU A 49 3.56 -9.79 -3.84
N TYR A 50 3.91 -8.52 -3.67
CA TYR A 50 3.34 -7.67 -2.62
C TYR A 50 1.81 -7.59 -2.71
N ILE A 51 1.26 -7.35 -3.90
CA ILE A 51 -0.19 -7.21 -4.09
C ILE A 51 -0.91 -8.53 -3.88
N ARG A 52 -0.33 -9.64 -4.31
CA ARG A 52 -0.88 -10.99 -4.08
C ARG A 52 -0.92 -11.32 -2.59
N ASP A 53 0.11 -10.97 -1.84
CA ASP A 53 0.13 -11.14 -0.39
C ASP A 53 -0.86 -10.19 0.31
N TYR A 54 -0.89 -8.91 -0.08
CA TYR A 54 -1.84 -7.91 0.44
C TYR A 54 -3.31 -8.35 0.31
N PHE A 55 -3.64 -9.00 -0.81
CA PHE A 55 -4.97 -9.54 -1.10
C PHE A 55 -5.09 -11.06 -0.94
N ARG A 56 -4.24 -11.69 -0.11
CA ARG A 56 -4.26 -13.15 0.08
C ARG A 56 -5.63 -13.70 0.47
N ASP A 57 -6.38 -12.96 1.30
CA ASP A 57 -7.72 -13.37 1.76
C ASP A 57 -8.82 -13.07 0.73
N THR A 58 -8.51 -12.26 -0.30
CA THR A 58 -9.43 -11.91 -1.40
C THR A 58 -8.71 -11.99 -2.76
N PRO A 59 -8.29 -13.18 -3.23
CA PRO A 59 -7.39 -13.32 -4.38
C PRO A 59 -7.88 -12.68 -5.68
N VAL A 60 -9.21 -12.57 -5.86
CA VAL A 60 -9.81 -11.88 -7.01
C VAL A 60 -9.34 -10.42 -7.14
N MET A 61 -9.03 -9.74 -6.03
CA MET A 61 -8.52 -8.37 -6.03
C MET A 61 -7.11 -8.26 -6.64
N ALA A 62 -6.25 -9.26 -6.44
CA ALA A 62 -4.96 -9.30 -7.11
C ALA A 62 -5.12 -9.55 -8.62
N GLU A 63 -6.09 -10.36 -9.02
CA GLU A 63 -6.39 -10.57 -10.44
C GLU A 63 -7.01 -9.33 -11.09
N ILE A 64 -7.81 -8.55 -10.36
CA ILE A 64 -8.26 -7.22 -10.79
C ILE A 64 -7.04 -6.31 -10.99
N ALA A 65 -6.13 -6.19 -10.02
CA ALA A 65 -4.93 -5.35 -10.15
C ALA A 65 -4.08 -5.72 -11.39
N LYS A 66 -3.96 -7.02 -11.68
CA LYS A 66 -3.30 -7.52 -12.88
C LYS A 66 -3.98 -6.99 -14.15
N CYS A 67 -5.30 -7.08 -14.22
CA CYS A 67 -6.07 -6.68 -15.39
C CYS A 67 -6.12 -5.15 -15.57
N GLU A 68 -6.22 -4.41 -14.46
CA GLU A 68 -6.31 -2.95 -14.47
C GLU A 68 -4.99 -2.28 -14.88
N SER A 69 -3.86 -2.74 -14.31
CA SER A 69 -2.59 -2.02 -14.46
C SER A 69 -1.40 -2.88 -14.84
N ARG A 70 -1.54 -4.21 -14.82
CA ARG A 70 -0.45 -5.19 -14.86
C ARG A 70 0.50 -4.99 -13.67
N PHE A 71 -0.08 -4.80 -12.48
CA PHE A 71 0.64 -4.53 -11.23
C PHE A 71 1.55 -3.30 -11.30
N ARG A 72 1.13 -2.24 -11.99
CA ARG A 72 1.89 -0.99 -12.06
C ARG A 72 1.13 0.13 -11.37
N HIS A 73 1.78 0.76 -10.40
CA HIS A 73 1.27 1.98 -9.79
C HIS A 73 1.78 3.25 -10.50
N LEU A 74 3.00 3.19 -11.07
CA LEU A 74 3.63 4.31 -11.76
C LEU A 74 3.70 4.08 -13.28
N GLY A 75 3.59 5.16 -14.03
CA GLY A 75 3.85 5.23 -15.47
C GLY A 75 5.35 5.31 -15.79
N LYS A 76 5.67 5.30 -17.08
CA LYS A 76 7.06 5.38 -17.59
C LYS A 76 7.81 6.65 -17.17
N ASN A 77 7.08 7.70 -16.83
CA ASN A 77 7.60 8.99 -16.40
C ASN A 77 7.72 9.13 -14.87
N GLY A 78 7.52 8.04 -14.11
CA GLY A 78 7.56 8.04 -12.65
C GLY A 78 6.35 8.70 -11.98
N LYS A 79 5.37 9.20 -12.74
CA LYS A 79 4.11 9.70 -12.19
C LYS A 79 3.14 8.56 -11.94
N VAL A 80 2.15 8.77 -11.07
CA VAL A 80 1.06 7.82 -10.85
C VAL A 80 0.40 7.46 -12.18
N LEU A 81 0.17 6.16 -12.39
CA LEU A 81 -0.46 5.64 -13.59
C LEU A 81 -1.86 6.21 -13.72
N ARG A 82 -2.17 6.74 -14.91
CA ARG A 82 -3.51 7.17 -15.30
C ARG A 82 -4.07 6.22 -16.35
N GLY A 83 -5.38 6.05 -16.35
CA GLY A 83 -6.09 5.23 -17.33
C GLY A 83 -5.87 5.71 -18.77
N GLU A 84 -5.83 4.76 -19.69
CA GLU A 84 -5.63 5.03 -21.12
C GLU A 84 -6.91 5.58 -21.77
N LEU A 85 -8.09 5.11 -21.33
CA LEU A 85 -9.39 5.57 -21.83
C LEU A 85 -9.99 6.70 -20.98
N THR A 86 -9.81 6.61 -19.66
CA THR A 86 -10.37 7.55 -18.70
C THR A 86 -9.24 8.03 -17.80
N ALA A 87 -8.88 9.30 -17.93
CA ALA A 87 -7.72 9.86 -17.26
C ALA A 87 -7.89 9.87 -15.72
N GLU A 88 -9.13 9.88 -15.25
CA GLU A 88 -9.53 9.87 -13.85
C GLU A 88 -9.21 8.55 -13.15
N ASP A 89 -9.04 7.45 -13.87
CA ASP A 89 -8.65 6.16 -13.30
C ASP A 89 -7.18 6.22 -12.86
N THR A 90 -6.90 5.88 -11.60
CA THR A 90 -5.59 6.13 -10.99
C THR A 90 -4.98 4.91 -10.31
N GLY A 91 -3.66 4.79 -10.45
CA GLY A 91 -2.84 3.84 -9.71
C GLY A 91 -3.05 2.38 -10.12
N VAL A 92 -2.70 1.47 -9.22
CA VAL A 92 -2.60 0.04 -9.52
C VAL A 92 -3.96 -0.66 -9.64
N MET A 93 -4.96 -0.11 -8.93
CA MET A 93 -6.34 -0.57 -8.95
C MET A 93 -7.23 0.23 -9.91
N GLN A 94 -6.66 1.19 -10.64
CA GLN A 94 -7.37 2.07 -11.59
C GLN A 94 -8.68 2.63 -11.02
N ILE A 95 -8.63 3.14 -9.78
CA ILE A 95 -9.81 3.72 -9.12
C ILE A 95 -10.14 5.05 -9.77
N ASN A 96 -11.39 5.23 -10.17
CA ASN A 96 -11.85 6.46 -10.78
C ASN A 96 -11.95 7.60 -9.75
N THR A 97 -11.03 8.55 -9.82
CA THR A 97 -10.93 9.68 -8.88
C THR A 97 -12.16 10.59 -8.89
N PHE A 98 -12.87 10.74 -10.01
CA PHE A 98 -14.07 11.58 -10.06
C PHE A 98 -15.18 11.09 -9.11
N PHE A 99 -15.34 9.77 -8.94
CA PHE A 99 -16.37 9.20 -8.06
C PHE A 99 -15.89 8.94 -6.64
N HIS A 100 -14.58 8.76 -6.44
CA HIS A 100 -14.05 8.13 -5.24
C HIS A 100 -13.11 9.02 -4.41
N GLU A 101 -12.58 10.12 -4.95
CA GLU A 101 -11.58 10.95 -4.26
C GLU A 101 -12.12 11.59 -2.97
N ASP A 102 -13.33 12.15 -3.01
CA ASP A 102 -13.95 12.79 -1.83
C ASP A 102 -14.15 11.77 -0.70
N THR A 103 -14.60 10.56 -1.04
CA THR A 103 -14.79 9.49 -0.06
C THR A 103 -13.45 9.00 0.48
N ALA A 104 -12.43 8.86 -0.38
CA ALA A 104 -11.08 8.47 0.04
C ALA A 104 -10.49 9.49 1.01
N THR A 105 -10.66 10.78 0.71
CA THR A 105 -10.23 11.89 1.57
C THR A 105 -10.87 11.83 2.96
N VAL A 106 -12.19 11.58 3.03
CA VAL A 106 -12.91 11.42 4.31
C VAL A 106 -12.39 10.21 5.11
N LEU A 107 -11.96 9.15 4.42
CA LEU A 107 -11.36 7.96 5.06
C LEU A 107 -9.87 8.15 5.42
N GLY A 108 -9.27 9.30 5.08
CA GLY A 108 -7.85 9.56 5.29
C GLY A 108 -6.94 8.73 4.36
N LEU A 109 -7.43 8.37 3.18
CA LEU A 109 -6.72 7.58 2.18
C LEU A 109 -6.39 8.45 0.96
N ASP A 110 -5.12 8.43 0.54
CA ASP A 110 -4.67 9.12 -0.68
C ASP A 110 -4.62 8.13 -1.86
N LEU A 111 -5.52 8.30 -2.83
CA LEU A 111 -5.63 7.40 -4.00
C LEU A 111 -4.40 7.43 -4.91
N HIS A 112 -3.57 8.46 -4.81
CA HIS A 112 -2.34 8.63 -5.58
C HIS A 112 -1.12 7.96 -4.93
N THR A 113 -1.25 7.42 -3.71
CA THR A 113 -0.23 6.57 -3.09
C THR A 113 -0.54 5.10 -3.33
N LEU A 114 0.48 4.24 -3.34
CA LEU A 114 0.27 2.80 -3.46
C LEU A 114 -0.62 2.27 -2.33
N ASP A 115 -0.29 2.62 -1.09
CA ASP A 115 -1.01 2.11 0.09
C ASP A 115 -2.45 2.64 0.16
N GLY A 116 -2.68 3.93 -0.12
CA GLY A 116 -4.03 4.48 -0.16
C GLY A 116 -4.88 3.90 -1.29
N ASN A 117 -4.29 3.67 -2.47
CA ASN A 117 -4.97 3.01 -3.60
C ASN A 117 -5.39 1.57 -3.25
N LEU A 118 -4.50 0.78 -2.63
CA LEU A 118 -4.81 -0.60 -2.21
C LEU A 118 -5.82 -0.65 -1.06
N ALA A 119 -5.66 0.21 -0.06
CA ALA A 119 -6.56 0.30 1.09
C ALA A 119 -7.97 0.73 0.67
N TYR A 120 -8.07 1.72 -0.23
CA TYR A 120 -9.36 2.15 -0.75
C TYR A 120 -10.01 1.05 -1.59
N ALA A 121 -9.27 0.36 -2.47
CA ALA A 121 -9.80 -0.76 -3.23
C ALA A 121 -10.34 -1.87 -2.33
N LYS A 122 -9.63 -2.19 -1.23
CA LYS A 122 -10.10 -3.15 -0.22
C LYS A 122 -11.40 -2.70 0.44
N TRP A 123 -11.49 -1.42 0.80
CA TRP A 123 -12.70 -0.83 1.38
C TRP A 123 -13.86 -0.86 0.40
N LEU A 124 -13.62 -0.47 -0.86
CA LEU A 124 -14.61 -0.43 -1.93
C LEU A 124 -15.13 -1.83 -2.25
N TYR A 125 -14.23 -2.83 -2.34
CA TYR A 125 -14.62 -4.23 -2.52
C TYR A 125 -15.51 -4.75 -1.40
N LYS A 126 -15.22 -4.38 -0.14
CA LYS A 126 -16.08 -4.75 0.99
C LYS A 126 -17.50 -4.17 0.87
N LYS A 127 -17.65 -3.04 0.18
CA LYS A 127 -18.93 -2.35 0.00
C LYS A 127 -19.69 -2.83 -1.23
N GLU A 128 -18.99 -3.04 -2.34
CA GLU A 128 -19.61 -3.22 -3.67
C GLU A 128 -19.19 -4.50 -4.37
N GLY A 129 -18.34 -5.32 -3.76
CA GLY A 129 -17.74 -6.48 -4.39
C GLY A 129 -16.90 -6.06 -5.59
N THR A 130 -17.05 -6.77 -6.71
CA THR A 130 -16.27 -6.51 -7.94
C THR A 130 -16.93 -5.54 -8.92
N ALA A 131 -18.11 -5.00 -8.59
CA ALA A 131 -18.89 -4.17 -9.51
C ALA A 131 -18.12 -2.96 -10.09
N PRO A 132 -17.28 -2.24 -9.32
CA PRO A 132 -16.51 -1.10 -9.85
C PRO A 132 -15.54 -1.45 -10.98
N TRP A 133 -15.12 -2.72 -11.08
CA TRP A 133 -14.15 -3.21 -12.07
C TRP A 133 -14.80 -4.09 -13.15
N TYR A 134 -16.11 -3.92 -13.40
CA TYR A 134 -16.82 -4.74 -14.38
C TYR A 134 -16.34 -4.55 -15.82
N SER A 135 -15.80 -3.37 -16.15
CA SER A 135 -15.20 -3.07 -17.46
C SER A 135 -14.08 -4.05 -17.84
N SER A 136 -13.32 -4.52 -16.86
CA SER A 136 -12.22 -5.49 -17.03
C SER A 136 -12.61 -6.93 -16.70
N ALA A 137 -13.89 -7.22 -16.43
CA ALA A 137 -14.37 -8.52 -15.95
C ALA A 137 -13.94 -9.71 -16.82
N LYS A 138 -13.93 -9.55 -18.14
CA LYS A 138 -13.50 -10.60 -19.08
C LYS A 138 -12.06 -11.08 -18.84
N CYS A 139 -11.23 -10.24 -18.23
CA CYS A 139 -9.85 -10.54 -17.88
C CYS A 139 -9.76 -11.36 -16.58
N TRP A 140 -10.34 -10.88 -15.46
CA TRP A 140 -10.15 -11.49 -14.14
C TRP A 140 -11.16 -12.61 -13.79
N GLN A 141 -12.34 -12.65 -14.41
CA GLN A 141 -13.36 -13.67 -14.09
C GLN A 141 -12.87 -15.10 -14.32
N LYS A 142 -12.00 -15.32 -15.31
CA LYS A 142 -11.44 -16.65 -15.59
C LYS A 142 -10.63 -17.16 -14.39
N SER A 143 -9.79 -16.30 -13.82
CA SER A 143 -8.98 -16.63 -12.65
C SER A 143 -9.83 -16.90 -11.41
N ASP A 144 -10.89 -16.12 -11.19
CA ASP A 144 -11.82 -16.31 -10.06
C ASP A 144 -12.56 -17.65 -10.15
N VAL A 145 -13.06 -18.01 -11.34
CA VAL A 145 -13.70 -19.32 -11.59
C VAL A 145 -12.72 -20.46 -11.33
N LEU A 146 -11.48 -20.35 -11.80
CA LEU A 146 -10.44 -21.36 -11.57
C LEU A 146 -10.09 -21.50 -10.08
N ALA A 147 -9.93 -20.38 -9.37
CA ALA A 147 -9.65 -20.39 -7.94
C ALA A 147 -10.76 -21.08 -7.14
N LYS A 148 -12.03 -20.76 -7.43
CA LYS A 148 -13.19 -21.41 -6.81
C LYS A 148 -13.26 -22.91 -7.10
N ALA A 149 -12.94 -23.33 -8.32
CA ALA A 149 -12.92 -24.74 -8.70
C ALA A 149 -11.83 -25.53 -7.96
N ILE A 150 -10.63 -24.96 -7.80
CA ILE A 150 -9.53 -25.58 -7.05
C ILE A 150 -9.93 -25.76 -5.58
N ILE A 151 -10.44 -24.71 -4.93
CA ILE A 151 -10.86 -24.77 -3.51
C ILE A 151 -11.93 -25.85 -3.30
N LYS A 152 -12.90 -25.96 -4.22
CA LYS A 152 -13.92 -27.01 -4.17
C LYS A 152 -13.32 -28.42 -4.27
N THR A 153 -12.26 -28.59 -5.06
CA THR A 153 -11.61 -29.88 -5.28
C THR A 153 -10.74 -30.30 -4.09
N THR A 154 -10.10 -29.35 -3.41
CA THR A 154 -9.23 -29.61 -2.25
C THR A 154 -9.98 -29.80 -0.93
N SER A 155 -11.30 -29.53 -0.92
CA SER A 155 -12.16 -29.64 0.27
C SER A 155 -12.98 -30.94 0.31
N ASN A 156 -12.82 -31.84 -0.67
CA ASN A 156 -13.43 -33.16 -0.76
C ASN A 156 -12.40 -34.25 -0.46
#